data_AF-A0A7Y9RS56-F1
#
_entry.id   AF-A0A7Y9RS56-F1
#
_cell.length_a   1.000
_cell.length_b   1.000
_cell.length_c   1.000
_cell.angle_alpha   90.00
_cell.angle_beta   90.00
_cell.angle_gamma   90.00
#
_symmetry.space_group_name_H-M   'P 1'
#
loop_
_entity.id
_entity.type
_entity.pdbx_description
1 polymer ?
#
loop_
_entity_poly.entity_id
_entity_poly.type
_entity_poly.pdbx_seq_one_letter_code
_entity_poly.pdbx_strand_id
1 'polypeptide(L)'
;MPTHALPDPTHGAVLLDPRGGGRALRATWHLDRTDESGRADPLVVLSLWRDNVCAGSFRLTPAEVPGLVALLAGGLDALERRSGPVRTDATTGGPASDAGHAAAG
;
A
#
# COMPACT_ATOMS: atom_id res chain seq x y z
N MET A 1 0.10 14.15 -0.68
CA MET A 1 -0.91 13.42 -1.47
C MET A 1 -0.49 11.95 -1.51
N PRO A 2 -1.21 10.99 -0.93
CA PRO A 2 -0.84 9.58 -1.07
C PRO A 2 -1.31 9.09 -2.45
N THR A 3 -0.37 8.72 -3.31
CA THR A 3 -0.68 8.13 -4.62
C THR A 3 -1.09 6.67 -4.40
N HIS A 4 -2.38 6.37 -4.54
CA HIS A 4 -2.84 4.98 -4.69
C HIS A 4 -2.51 4.53 -6.12
N ALA A 5 -1.47 3.71 -6.27
CA ALA A 5 -1.21 3.01 -7.51
C ALA A 5 -2.24 1.88 -7.67
N LEU A 6 -3.02 1.91 -8.75
CA LEU A 6 -3.88 0.78 -9.14
C LEU A 6 -3.02 -0.23 -9.92
N PRO A 7 -3.18 -1.54 -9.68
CA PRO A 7 -2.40 -2.56 -10.38
C PRO A 7 -2.80 -2.61 -11.86
N ASP A 8 -1.86 -2.31 -12.75
CA ASP A 8 -1.97 -2.55 -14.18
C ASP A 8 -1.12 -3.81 -14.50
N PRO A 9 -1.72 -4.89 -15.04
CA PRO A 9 -0.96 -6.10 -15.38
C PRO A 9 0.09 -5.86 -16.47
N THR A 10 -0.02 -4.77 -17.25
CA THR A 10 1.01 -4.31 -18.20
C THR A 10 2.01 -3.31 -17.60
N HIS A 11 1.60 -2.52 -16.61
CA HIS A 11 2.47 -1.54 -15.95
C HIS A 11 2.60 -1.88 -14.47
N GLY A 12 3.69 -2.57 -14.14
CA GLY A 12 4.02 -2.94 -12.76
C GLY A 12 3.74 -1.83 -11.74
N ALA A 13 3.28 -2.19 -10.54
CA ALA A 13 2.97 -1.20 -9.51
C ALA A 13 4.26 -0.61 -8.91
N VAL A 14 4.27 0.71 -8.67
CA VAL A 14 5.40 1.40 -8.03
C VAL A 14 4.93 2.07 -6.74
N LEU A 15 5.56 1.72 -5.62
CA LEU A 15 5.36 2.34 -4.33
C LEU A 15 6.59 3.17 -3.98
N LEU A 16 6.41 4.48 -3.76
CA LEU A 16 7.49 5.37 -3.36
C LEU A 16 7.76 5.22 -1.86
N ASP A 17 9.03 5.17 -1.50
CA ASP A 17 9.45 5.14 -0.11
C ASP A 17 9.37 6.56 0.50
N PRO A 18 8.64 6.78 1.61
CA PRO A 18 8.52 8.09 2.25
C PRO A 18 9.85 8.70 2.69
N ARG A 19 10.90 7.88 2.86
CA ARG A 19 12.26 8.36 3.17
C ARG A 19 12.90 9.13 2.02
N GLY A 20 12.31 9.11 0.82
CA GLY A 20 12.81 9.82 -0.36
C GLY A 20 14.12 9.26 -0.91
N GLY A 21 14.85 10.08 -1.67
CA GLY A 21 16.14 9.71 -2.26
C GLY A 21 16.03 8.68 -3.39
N GLY A 22 15.01 8.82 -4.24
CA GLY A 22 14.78 7.93 -5.38
C GLY A 22 14.43 6.49 -5.00
N ARG A 23 14.05 6.23 -3.74
CA ARG A 23 13.74 4.89 -3.25
C ARG A 23 12.32 4.47 -3.63
N ALA A 24 12.19 3.27 -4.19
CA ALA A 24 10.90 2.72 -4.54
C ALA A 24 10.88 1.19 -4.43
N LEU A 25 9.70 0.64 -4.14
CA LEU A 25 9.40 -0.77 -4.36
C LEU A 25 8.61 -0.88 -5.67
N ARG A 26 9.02 -1.77 -6.56
CA ARG A 26 8.29 -2.08 -7.80
C ARG A 26 7.83 -3.52 -7.78
N ALA A 27 6.57 -3.74 -8.13
CA ALA A 27 6.00 -5.07 -8.36
C ALA A 27 5.78 -5.26 -9.87
N THR A 28 6.42 -6.25 -10.46
CA THR A 28 6.27 -6.57 -11.89
C THR A 28 5.87 -8.02 -12.06
N TRP A 29 5.13 -8.31 -13.14
CA TRP A 29 4.68 -9.64 -13.50
C TRP A 29 5.44 -10.10 -14.74
N HIS A 30 5.96 -11.31 -14.70
CA HIS A 30 6.73 -11.92 -15.79
C HIS A 30 6.34 -13.39 -15.96
N LEU A 31 6.68 -13.96 -17.11
CA LEU A 31 6.79 -15.41 -17.26
C LEU A 31 8.27 -15.77 -17.10
N ASP A 32 8.55 -16.83 -16.35
CA ASP A 32 9.91 -17.37 -16.31
C ASP A 32 10.28 -17.99 -17.66
N ARG A 33 11.54 -18.40 -17.80
CA ARG A 33 12.00 -19.09 -18.99
C ARG A 33 11.17 -20.36 -19.21
N THR A 34 10.77 -20.55 -20.47
CA THR A 34 10.14 -21.78 -20.93
C THR A 34 11.03 -22.98 -20.64
N ASP A 35 10.50 -23.96 -19.91
CA ASP A 35 11.17 -25.22 -19.63
C ASP A 35 11.23 -26.13 -20.88
N GLU A 36 11.91 -27.27 -20.75
CA GLU A 36 12.04 -28.27 -21.83
C GLU A 36 10.69 -28.86 -22.28
N SER A 37 9.62 -28.69 -21.47
CA SER A 37 8.27 -29.14 -21.78
C SER A 37 7.45 -28.11 -22.57
N GLY A 38 8.00 -26.91 -22.79
CA GLY A 38 7.31 -25.82 -23.46
C GLY A 38 6.41 -24.98 -22.54
N ARG A 39 6.53 -25.13 -21.20
CA ARG A 39 5.77 -24.33 -20.24
C ARG A 39 6.63 -23.23 -19.61
N ALA A 40 6.01 -22.08 -19.36
CA ALA A 40 6.62 -20.99 -18.63
C ALA A 40 5.76 -20.67 -17.41
N ASP A 41 6.37 -20.71 -16.22
CA ASP A 41 5.66 -20.42 -15.00
C ASP A 41 5.56 -18.90 -14.78
N PRO A 42 4.39 -18.40 -14.36
CA PRO A 42 4.24 -16.99 -14.01
C PRO A 42 5.03 -16.66 -12.74
N LEU A 43 5.59 -15.45 -12.70
CA LEU A 43 6.34 -14.89 -11.58
C LEU A 43 5.89 -13.47 -11.28
N VAL A 44 5.87 -13.14 -10.00
CA VAL A 44 5.76 -11.78 -9.47
C VAL A 44 7.11 -11.40 -8.88
N VAL A 45 7.68 -10.29 -9.33
CA VAL A 45 8.98 -9.81 -8.85
C VAL A 45 8.78 -8.52 -8.07
N LEU A 46 9.16 -8.55 -6.80
CA LEU A 46 9.24 -7.38 -5.94
C LEU A 46 10.68 -6.89 -5.96
N SER A 47 10.91 -5.67 -6.43
CA SER A 47 12.25 -5.11 -6.57
C SER A 47 12.40 -3.78 -5.82
N LEU A 48 13.49 -3.66 -5.07
CA LEU A 48 13.87 -2.43 -4.37
C LEU A 48 14.78 -1.61 -5.27
N TRP A 49 14.43 -0.35 -5.48
CA TRP A 49 15.14 0.58 -6.33
C TRP A 49 15.69 1.72 -5.50
N ARG A 50 16.83 2.26 -5.95
CA ARG A 50 17.36 3.55 -5.54
C ARG A 50 17.78 4.30 -6.80
N ASP A 51 17.21 5.47 -6.99
CA ASP A 51 17.31 6.24 -8.23
C ASP A 51 16.86 5.35 -9.42
N ASN A 52 17.78 4.99 -10.32
CA ASN A 52 17.50 4.09 -11.44
C ASN A 52 18.24 2.75 -11.35
N VAL A 53 18.66 2.35 -10.15
CA VAL A 53 19.40 1.11 -9.90
C VAL A 53 18.55 0.16 -9.06
N CYS A 54 18.40 -1.08 -9.52
CA CYS A 54 17.82 -2.16 -8.73
C CYS A 54 18.83 -2.58 -7.65
N ALA A 55 18.48 -2.33 -6.39
CA ALA A 55 19.29 -2.68 -5.21
C ALA A 55 19.02 -4.11 -4.72
N GLY A 56 17.91 -4.72 -5.12
CA GLY A 56 17.58 -6.10 -4.77
C GLY A 56 16.22 -6.52 -5.30
N SER A 57 16.00 -7.84 -5.42
CA SER A 57 14.75 -8.41 -5.90
C SER A 57 14.37 -9.68 -5.14
N PHE A 58 13.06 -9.90 -4.98
CA PHE A 58 12.46 -11.10 -4.43
C PHE A 58 11.44 -11.65 -5.43
N ARG A 59 11.48 -12.95 -5.72
CA ARG A 59 10.59 -13.61 -6.68
C ARG A 59 9.54 -14.42 -5.94
N LEU A 60 8.30 -14.36 -6.41
CA LEU A 60 7.16 -15.09 -5.90
C LEU A 60 6.47 -15.78 -7.07
N THR A 61 6.02 -17.00 -6.87
CA THR A 61 4.98 -17.60 -7.70
C THR A 61 3.63 -16.93 -7.38
N PRO A 62 2.65 -16.94 -8.29
CA PRO A 62 1.31 -16.44 -7.99
C PRO A 62 0.64 -17.15 -6.81
N ALA A 63 1.00 -18.41 -6.54
CA ALA A 63 0.48 -19.17 -5.41
C ALA A 63 1.00 -18.64 -4.06
N GLU A 64 2.17 -18.01 -4.02
CA GLU A 64 2.76 -17.45 -2.79
C GLU A 64 2.25 -16.04 -2.48
N VAL A 65 1.78 -15.30 -3.49
CA VAL A 65 1.29 -13.92 -3.33
C VAL A 65 0.17 -13.79 -2.30
N PRO A 66 -0.89 -14.65 -2.29
CA PRO A 66 -1.92 -14.60 -1.25
C PRO A 66 -1.35 -14.73 0.17
N GLY A 67 -0.32 -15.56 0.37
CA GLY A 67 0.35 -15.72 1.66
C GLY A 67 1.06 -14.45 2.11
N LEU A 68 1.76 -13.77 1.19
CA LEU A 68 2.37 -12.48 1.47
C LEU A 68 1.32 -11.41 1.82
N VAL A 69 0.22 -11.34 1.07
CA VAL A 69 -0.88 -10.39 1.35
C VAL A 69 -1.47 -10.62 2.74
N ALA A 70 -1.74 -11.88 3.10
CA ALA A 70 -2.26 -12.24 4.42
C ALA A 70 -1.28 -11.85 5.55
N LEU A 71 0.02 -12.06 5.34
CA LEU A 71 1.06 -11.65 6.28
C LEU A 71 1.06 -10.13 6.51
N LEU A 72 0.98 -9.34 5.44
CA LEU A 72 0.94 -7.88 5.53
C LEU A 72 -0.33 -7.38 6.23
N ALA A 73 -1.50 -7.94 5.89
CA ALA A 73 -2.77 -7.60 6.51
C ALA A 73 -2.77 -7.93 8.01
N GLY A 74 -2.34 -9.14 8.40
CA GLY A 74 -2.27 -9.53 9.81
C GLY A 74 -1.29 -8.68 10.63
N GLY A 75 -0.19 -8.23 10.02
CA GLY A 75 0.75 -7.30 10.62
C GLY A 75 0.15 -5.92 10.87
N LEU A 76 -0.64 -5.40 9.93
CA LEU A 76 -1.38 -4.15 10.09
C LEU A 76 -2.38 -4.25 11.25
N ASP A 77 -3.20 -5.30 11.27
CA ASP A 77 -4.18 -5.50 12.35
C ASP A 77 -3.47 -5.58 13.73
N ALA A 78 -2.31 -6.23 13.79
CA ALA A 78 -1.52 -6.31 15.01
C ALA A 78 -0.96 -4.95 15.46
N LEU A 79 -0.56 -4.10 14.52
CA LEU A 79 -0.09 -2.75 14.79
C LEU A 79 -1.21 -1.86 15.33
N GLU A 80 -2.40 -1.96 14.74
CA GLU A 80 -3.58 -1.21 15.17
C GLU A 80 -4.02 -1.60 16.58
N ARG A 81 -4.06 -2.92 16.88
CA ARG A 81 -4.33 -3.41 18.23
C ARG A 81 -3.33 -2.88 19.27
N ARG A 82 -2.06 -2.75 18.89
CA ARG A 82 -1.00 -2.23 19.77
C ARG A 82 -1.07 -0.72 20.00
N SER A 83 -1.54 0.03 19.00
CA SER A 83 -1.55 1.49 19.04
C SER A 83 -2.69 2.06 19.90
N GLY A 84 -3.58 1.19 20.40
CA GLY A 84 -4.82 1.59 21.07
C GLY A 84 -5.79 2.27 20.09
N PRO A 85 -7.05 2.54 20.48
CA PRO A 85 -7.90 3.38 19.67
C PRO A 85 -7.19 4.74 19.49
N VAL A 86 -7.01 5.17 18.24
CA VAL A 86 -6.69 6.58 17.94
C VAL A 86 -7.77 7.38 18.66
N ARG A 87 -7.37 8.07 19.73
CA ARG A 87 -8.26 9.00 20.41
C ARG A 87 -8.42 10.15 19.43
N THR A 88 -9.41 10.07 18.56
CA THR A 88 -9.93 11.25 17.87
C THR A 88 -10.52 12.11 18.97
N ASP A 89 -9.69 12.97 19.56
CA ASP A 89 -10.20 14.06 20.37
C ASP A 89 -11.10 14.89 19.45
N ALA A 90 -12.40 14.77 19.66
CA ALA A 90 -13.39 15.67 19.13
C ALA A 90 -13.25 17.02 19.86
N THR A 91 -12.17 17.74 19.58
CA THR A 91 -12.11 19.17 19.88
C THR A 91 -12.62 19.90 18.65
N THR A 92 -13.95 20.03 18.60
CA THR A 92 -14.62 21.25 18.13
C THR A 92 -15.97 21.34 18.84
N GLY A 93 -15.92 21.97 20.01
CA GLY A 93 -16.87 22.98 20.46
C GLY A 93 -18.35 22.61 20.50
N GLY A 94 -18.84 22.33 21.71
CA GLY A 94 -20.07 22.97 22.18
C GLY A 94 -19.83 23.48 23.61
N PRO A 95 -20.61 24.45 24.15
CA PRO A 95 -21.69 25.23 23.53
C PRO A 95 -21.52 26.75 23.69
N ALA A 96 -22.22 27.54 22.89
CA ALA A 96 -22.64 28.88 23.30
C ALA A 96 -24.10 29.07 22.88
N SER A 97 -24.98 29.01 23.87
CA SER A 97 -26.23 29.76 23.82
C SER A 97 -25.90 31.19 23.43
N ASP A 98 -26.58 31.71 22.41
CA ASP A 98 -26.91 33.12 22.43
C ASP A 98 -28.40 33.30 22.18
N ALA A 99 -28.95 34.18 23.00
CA ALA A 99 -30.33 34.54 23.03
C ALA A 99 -30.64 35.53 21.89
N GLY A 100 -31.83 35.40 21.31
CA GLY A 100 -32.58 36.52 20.74
C GLY A 100 -32.21 37.02 19.35
N HIS A 101 -33.03 36.67 18.36
CA HIS A 101 -33.54 37.68 17.44
C HIS A 101 -34.92 37.30 16.88
N ALA A 102 -35.76 38.33 16.73
CA ALA A 102 -37.20 38.33 16.49
C ALA A 102 -37.66 37.82 15.10
N ALA A 103 -38.94 37.47 15.01
CA ALA A 103 -39.69 37.47 13.75
C ALA A 103 -41.17 37.84 14.00
N ALA A 104 -41.61 38.87 13.26
CA ALA A 104 -42.94 39.21 12.72
C ALA A 104 -44.19 39.00 13.60
N GLY A 105 -45.10 39.97 13.76
CA GLY A 105 -45.69 40.80 12.69
C GLY A 105 -47.02 40.19 12.30
#